data_AF-A0A0X4ETP9-F1
#
_entry.id   AF-A0A0X4ETP9-F1
#
_cell.length_a   1.000
_cell.length_b   1.000
_cell.length_c   1.000
_cell.angle_alpha   90.00
_cell.angle_beta   90.00
_cell.angle_gamma   90.00
#
_symmetry.space_group_name_H-M   'P 1'
#
loop_
_entity.id
_entity.type
_entity.pdbx_description
1 polymer ?
#
loop_
_entity_poly.entity_id
_entity_poly.type
_entity_poly.pdbx_seq_one_letter_code
_entity_poly.pdbx_strand_id
1 'polypeptide(L)'
;MQFSTTPTLEGQTITEYCGVVTGEAILGANIFRDFFAGIRDIVGGRSGAYEKELRKAREIAFKELGEQAEALGADAVVGIDIDYETVGKDASMLMVSVSGTAVKTLR
;
A
#
# COMPACT_ATOMS: atom_id res chain seq x y z
N MET A 1 2.02 -6.68 -13.80
CA MET A 1 2.67 -6.58 -12.49
C MET A 1 2.06 -7.57 -11.51
N GLN A 2 2.86 -8.44 -10.89
CA GLN A 2 2.44 -9.29 -9.76
C GLN A 2 2.95 -8.68 -8.44
N PHE A 3 2.13 -8.66 -7.39
CA PHE A 3 2.51 -8.17 -6.06
C PHE A 3 2.44 -9.31 -5.05
N SER A 4 3.47 -9.47 -4.21
CA SER A 4 3.45 -10.44 -3.12
C SER A 4 4.20 -9.94 -1.88
N THR A 5 3.64 -10.24 -0.72
CA THR A 5 4.34 -10.07 0.56
C THR A 5 5.37 -11.18 0.81
N THR A 6 5.30 -12.28 0.07
CA THR A 6 6.32 -13.35 0.12
C THR A 6 7.61 -12.91 -0.59
N PRO A 7 8.79 -13.36 -0.13
CA PRO A 7 10.07 -13.02 -0.77
C PRO A 7 10.29 -13.75 -2.10
N THR A 8 9.52 -14.81 -2.38
CA THR A 8 9.61 -15.63 -3.60
C THR A 8 8.21 -15.91 -4.16
N LEU A 9 8.16 -16.30 -5.44
CA LEU A 9 6.93 -16.68 -6.15
C LEU A 9 7.05 -18.15 -6.58
N GLU A 10 6.20 -19.02 -6.05
CA GLU A 10 6.22 -20.44 -6.40
C GLU A 10 5.95 -20.67 -7.89
N GLY A 11 6.70 -21.61 -8.50
CA GLY A 11 6.62 -21.89 -9.93
C GLY A 11 7.19 -20.79 -10.82
N GLN A 12 7.90 -19.81 -10.25
CA GLN A 12 8.61 -18.76 -10.98
C GLN A 12 10.04 -18.64 -10.44
N THR A 13 10.98 -18.29 -11.31
CA THR A 13 12.36 -17.97 -10.93
C THR A 13 12.58 -16.48 -11.08
N ILE A 14 13.06 -15.82 -10.02
CA ILE A 14 13.53 -14.42 -10.10
C ILE A 14 14.85 -14.42 -10.87
N THR A 15 14.88 -13.68 -11.99
CA THR A 15 16.05 -13.59 -12.87
C THR A 15 16.85 -12.31 -12.65
N GLU A 16 16.22 -11.26 -12.13
CA GLU A 16 16.85 -9.97 -11.86
C GLU A 16 16.17 -9.27 -10.68
N TYR A 17 16.98 -8.64 -9.83
CA TYR A 17 16.54 -7.76 -8.76
C TYR A 17 16.78 -6.31 -9.20
N CYS A 18 15.70 -5.57 -9.43
CA CYS A 18 15.73 -4.23 -10.00
C CYS A 18 15.85 -3.11 -8.93
N GLY A 19 15.83 -3.49 -7.65
CA GLY A 19 15.97 -2.58 -6.51
C GLY A 19 14.70 -2.41 -5.71
N VAL A 20 14.78 -1.56 -4.69
CA VAL A 20 13.64 -1.23 -3.82
C VAL A 20 12.72 -0.23 -4.52
N VAL A 21 11.43 -0.44 -4.38
CA VAL A 21 10.37 0.47 -4.85
C VAL A 21 9.43 0.78 -3.71
N THR A 22 8.82 1.97 -3.76
CA THR A 22 7.82 2.40 -2.77
C THR A 22 6.62 3.06 -3.44
N GLY A 23 5.54 3.22 -2.69
CA GLY A 23 4.41 4.06 -3.05
C GLY A 23 3.62 4.47 -1.82
N GLU A 24 3.06 5.68 -1.82
CA GLU A 24 2.46 6.25 -0.63
C GLU A 24 1.11 6.95 -0.92
N ALA A 25 0.23 6.99 0.08
CA ALA A 25 -1.01 7.75 0.01
C ALA A 25 -1.37 8.36 1.36
N ILE A 26 -1.69 9.65 1.39
CA ILE A 26 -2.07 10.37 2.61
C ILE A 26 -3.57 10.67 2.60
N LEU A 27 -4.28 10.16 3.60
CA LEU A 27 -5.67 10.54 3.90
C LEU A 27 -5.66 11.80 4.75
N GLY A 28 -6.22 12.89 4.19
CA GLY A 28 -6.21 14.21 4.81
C GLY A 28 -7.14 14.36 6.02
N ALA A 29 -6.93 15.44 6.77
CA ALA A 29 -7.53 15.66 8.08
C ALA A 29 -9.06 15.78 8.10
N ASN A 30 -9.69 16.22 7.01
CA ASN A 30 -11.14 16.24 6.91
C ASN A 30 -11.72 14.81 6.93
N ILE A 31 -11.14 13.95 6.09
CA ILE A 31 -11.53 12.54 5.96
C ILE A 31 -11.31 11.80 7.28
N PHE A 32 -10.15 12.02 7.91
CA PHE A 32 -9.81 11.40 9.20
C PHE A 32 -10.72 11.87 10.34
N ARG A 33 -11.03 13.17 10.43
CA ARG A 33 -11.97 13.69 11.45
C ARG A 33 -13.37 13.13 11.29
N ASP A 34 -13.87 13.04 10.06
CA ASP A 34 -15.19 12.45 9.78
C ASP A 34 -15.24 10.98 10.21
N PHE A 35 -14.12 10.26 10.11
CA PHE A 35 -13.99 8.90 10.63
C PHE A 35 -14.02 8.83 12.16
N PHE A 36 -13.26 9.67 12.85
CA PHE A 36 -13.28 9.70 14.32
C PHE A 36 -14.62 10.17 14.89
N ALA A 37 -15.31 11.09 14.22
CA ALA A 37 -16.65 11.54 14.60
C ALA A 37 -17.71 10.45 14.42
N GLY A 38 -17.57 9.59 13.39
CA GLY A 38 -18.51 8.50 13.09
C GLY A 38 -18.25 7.17 13.82
N ILE A 39 -17.10 6.99 14.46
CA ILE A 39 -16.72 5.74 15.18
C ILE A 39 -17.42 5.60 16.53
N ARG A 40 -18.02 6.66 17.07
CA ARG A 40 -18.68 6.61 18.40
C ARG A 40 -19.83 5.59 18.47
N ASP A 41 -20.39 5.17 17.32
CA ASP A 41 -21.51 4.22 17.24
C ASP A 41 -21.15 2.82 16.68
N ILE A 42 -19.87 2.54 16.37
CA ILE A 42 -19.48 1.28 15.68
C ILE A 42 -18.53 0.46 16.56
N VAL A 43 -19.12 -0.35 17.44
CA VAL A 43 -18.43 -1.46 18.10
C VAL A 43 -18.37 -2.65 17.13
N GLY A 44 -17.18 -3.00 16.66
CA GLY A 44 -16.85 -4.34 16.14
C GLY A 44 -17.46 -4.74 14.80
N GLY A 45 -17.02 -4.16 13.69
CA GLY A 45 -17.37 -4.74 12.39
C GLY A 45 -16.66 -4.12 11.22
N ARG A 46 -17.28 -3.11 10.60
CA ARG A 46 -16.84 -2.48 9.36
C ARG A 46 -17.47 -1.08 9.28
N SER A 47 -16.66 -0.02 9.32
CA SER A 47 -17.17 1.31 8.95
C SER A 47 -17.00 1.44 7.44
N GLY A 48 -18.10 1.28 6.70
CA GLY A 48 -18.06 1.20 5.23
C GLY A 48 -17.40 2.43 4.57
N ALA A 49 -17.53 3.61 5.19
CA ALA A 49 -16.86 4.83 4.72
C ALA A 49 -15.34 4.81 5.00
N TYR A 50 -14.93 4.38 6.20
CA TYR A 50 -13.52 4.26 6.58
C TYR A 50 -12.78 3.25 5.70
N GLU A 51 -13.36 2.06 5.56
CA GLU A 51 -12.77 0.98 4.74
C GLU A 51 -12.63 1.38 3.27
N LYS A 52 -13.57 2.17 2.76
CA LYS A 52 -13.56 2.65 1.38
C LYS A 52 -12.36 3.59 1.14
N GLU A 53 -12.14 4.57 2.00
CA GLU A 53 -11.00 5.47 1.81
C GLU A 53 -9.65 4.78 2.10
N LEU A 54 -9.58 3.88 3.09
CA LEU A 54 -8.37 3.06 3.29
C LEU A 54 -8.05 2.19 2.07
N ARG A 55 -9.07 1.59 1.46
CA ARG A 55 -8.90 0.80 0.24
C ARG A 55 -8.38 1.69 -0.89
N LYS A 56 -8.98 2.88 -1.07
CA LYS A 56 -8.55 3.84 -2.08
C LYS A 56 -7.10 4.29 -1.87
N ALA A 57 -6.70 4.53 -0.62
CA ALA A 57 -5.31 4.89 -0.29
C ALA A 57 -4.33 3.76 -0.65
N ARG A 58 -4.66 2.50 -0.29
CA ARG A 58 -3.86 1.34 -0.75
C ARG A 58 -3.81 1.23 -2.26
N GLU A 59 -4.93 1.39 -2.96
CA GLU A 59 -4.97 1.32 -4.44
C GLU A 59 -4.03 2.37 -5.06
N ILE A 60 -3.99 3.58 -4.51
CA ILE A 60 -3.06 4.64 -4.95
C ILE A 60 -1.61 4.23 -4.68
N ALA A 61 -1.30 3.79 -3.46
CA ALA A 61 0.06 3.39 -3.08
C ALA A 61 0.58 2.21 -3.92
N PHE A 62 -0.24 1.18 -4.15
CA PHE A 62 0.11 0.04 -5.01
C PHE A 62 0.25 0.43 -6.48
N LYS A 63 -0.53 1.40 -6.95
CA LYS A 63 -0.40 1.93 -8.30
C LYS A 63 0.96 2.61 -8.48
N GLU A 64 1.35 3.47 -7.55
CA GLU A 64 2.66 4.15 -7.58
C GLU A 64 3.83 3.16 -7.47
N LEU A 65 3.73 2.19 -6.55
CA LEU A 65 4.70 1.09 -6.40
C LEU A 65 4.88 0.31 -7.72
N GLY A 66 3.76 -0.02 -8.38
CA GLY A 66 3.74 -0.70 -9.66
C GLY A 66 4.35 0.13 -10.78
N GLU A 67 4.00 1.42 -10.87
CA GLU A 67 4.56 2.35 -11.87
C GLU A 67 6.07 2.51 -11.72
N GLN A 68 6.60 2.60 -10.48
CA GLN A 68 8.04 2.57 -10.24
C GLN A 68 8.69 1.26 -10.69
N ALA A 69 8.09 0.12 -10.35
CA ALA A 69 8.61 -1.19 -10.76
C ALA A 69 8.60 -1.36 -12.30
N GLU A 70 7.54 -0.93 -12.98
CA GLU A 70 7.45 -0.95 -14.44
C GLU A 70 8.51 -0.05 -15.08
N ALA A 71 8.80 1.13 -14.51
CA ALA A 71 9.85 2.02 -14.99
C ALA A 71 11.26 1.41 -14.87
N LEU A 72 11.47 0.49 -13.92
CA LEU A 72 12.69 -0.30 -13.77
C LEU A 72 12.72 -1.56 -14.66
N GLY A 73 11.64 -1.81 -15.41
CA GLY A 73 11.51 -2.99 -16.28
C GLY A 73 11.19 -4.28 -15.52
N ALA A 74 10.75 -4.20 -14.27
CA ALA A 74 10.29 -5.35 -13.49
C ALA A 74 8.87 -5.78 -13.90
N ASP A 75 8.55 -7.06 -13.67
CA ASP A 75 7.22 -7.64 -13.91
C ASP A 75 6.52 -8.09 -12.62
N ALA A 76 7.24 -8.09 -11.49
CA ALA A 76 6.72 -8.32 -10.16
C ALA A 76 7.39 -7.45 -9.08
N VAL A 77 6.71 -7.32 -7.94
CA VAL A 77 7.26 -6.79 -6.68
C VAL A 77 7.04 -7.83 -5.59
N VAL A 78 8.12 -8.23 -4.93
CA VAL A 78 8.14 -9.26 -3.87
C VAL A 78 8.60 -8.67 -2.55
N GLY A 79 8.36 -9.42 -1.45
CA GLY A 79 8.75 -8.99 -0.11
C GLY A 79 8.07 -7.68 0.28
N ILE A 80 6.81 -7.50 -0.13
CA ILE A 80 6.07 -6.28 0.12
C ILE A 80 5.75 -6.13 1.62
N ASP A 81 5.96 -4.92 2.13
CA ASP A 81 5.51 -4.48 3.44
C ASP A 81 4.50 -3.32 3.31
N ILE A 82 3.52 -3.27 4.20
CA ILE A 82 2.44 -2.27 4.18
C ILE A 82 2.30 -1.66 5.57
N ASP A 83 2.63 -0.39 5.68
CA ASP A 83 2.60 0.36 6.93
C ASP A 83 1.51 1.44 6.93
N TYR A 84 1.04 1.75 8.14
CA TYR A 84 0.07 2.80 8.40
C TYR A 84 0.59 3.70 9.51
N GLU A 85 0.84 4.97 9.20
CA GLU A 85 1.30 5.94 10.19
C GLU A 85 0.31 7.09 10.34
N THR A 86 0.07 7.52 11.58
CA THR A 86 -0.61 8.79 11.80
C THR A 86 0.37 9.94 11.70
N VAL A 87 0.04 10.94 10.91
CA VAL A 87 0.89 12.11 10.64
C VAL A 87 0.11 13.41 10.80
N GLY A 88 0.81 14.53 10.83
CA GLY A 88 0.21 15.86 11.01
C GLY A 88 -0.09 16.22 12.46
N LYS A 89 -0.53 17.47 12.65
CA LYS A 89 -0.85 18.00 13.99
C LYS A 89 -1.97 17.17 14.61
N ASP A 90 -1.79 16.80 15.89
CA ASP A 90 -2.74 16.00 16.67
C ASP A 90 -3.11 14.65 16.02
N ALA A 91 -2.16 14.03 15.28
CA ALA A 91 -2.36 12.76 14.57
C ALA A 91 -3.57 12.79 13.61
N SER A 92 -3.82 13.95 13.00
CA SER A 92 -5.04 14.21 12.23
C SER A 92 -5.06 13.63 10.81
N MET A 93 -3.98 13.03 10.33
CA MET A 93 -3.91 12.40 9.01
C MET A 93 -3.40 10.98 9.13
N LEU A 94 -3.70 10.15 8.13
CA LEU A 94 -3.21 8.78 8.05
C LEU A 94 -2.44 8.60 6.74
N MET A 95 -1.20 8.15 6.84
CA MET A 95 -0.36 7.76 5.72
C MET A 95 -0.44 6.24 5.54
N VAL A 96 -0.53 5.80 4.30
CA VAL A 96 -0.38 4.40 3.89
C VAL A 96 0.89 4.33 3.07
N SER A 97 1.86 3.56 3.55
CA SER A 97 3.16 3.37 2.90
C SER A 97 3.28 1.92 2.45
N VAL A 98 3.72 1.70 1.21
CA VAL A 98 3.98 0.35 0.69
C VAL A 98 5.40 0.32 0.17
N SER A 99 6.17 -0.69 0.56
CA SER A 99 7.53 -0.92 0.07
C SER A 99 7.71 -2.35 -0.41
N GLY A 100 8.70 -2.60 -1.26
CA GLY A 100 9.03 -3.94 -1.71
C GLY A 100 10.24 -3.95 -2.64
N THR A 101 10.54 -5.11 -3.20
CA THR A 101 11.64 -5.28 -4.17
C THR A 101 11.10 -5.59 -5.55
N ALA A 102 11.40 -4.72 -6.53
CA ALA A 102 11.05 -4.93 -7.93
C ALA A 102 11.95 -6.02 -8.53
N VAL A 103 11.34 -6.98 -9.24
CA VAL A 103 12.03 -8.14 -9.81
C VAL A 103 11.50 -8.49 -11.20
N LYS A 104 12.35 -9.13 -12.01
CA LYS A 104 11.93 -9.83 -13.23
C LYS A 104 11.80 -11.32 -12.94
N THR A 105 10.79 -11.95 -13.52
CA THR A 105 10.57 -13.40 -13.33
C THR A 105 10.50 -14.16 -14.65
N LEU A 106 10.79 -15.46 -14.56
CA LEU A 106 10.57 -16.44 -15.62
C LEU A 106 9.66 -17.55 -15.08
N ARG A 107 8.68 -17.95 -15.90
CA ARG A 107 7.81 -19.12 -15.66
C ARG A 107 8.37 -20.37 -16.33
#